data_AF-A0A1G9SMK4-F1
#
_entry.id   AF-A0A1G9SMK4-F1
#
_cell.length_a   1.000
_cell.length_b   1.000
_cell.length_c   1.000
_cell.angle_alpha   90.00
_cell.angle_beta   90.00
_cell.angle_gamma   90.00
#
_symmetry.space_group_name_H-M   'P 1'
#
loop_
_entity.id
_entity.type
_entity.pdbx_description
1 polymer ?
#
loop_
_entity_poly.entity_id
_entity_poly.type
_entity_poly.pdbx_seq_one_letter_code
_entity_poly.pdbx_strand_id
1 'polypeptide(L)'
;MAWEHKSLNQRLREAMHEGCTGADLPRDYRVQMEHQAMVSGATRILFTASQWDEDGALIEARHCWYTPDPELRAQLVAGWVEFEKDVAAYVPTEAAAPVVAAPVESLPAVVVQVDGVLAVRGNLPAFGDALRAFIARMPARPETDQEFADADAACKALKAAEQALDTAEAGALAQISDVEAMRRAVADLKALARSTRLATEKLVAAEKEARREALVRHAAVALAEHVRQANVQLHVHGAGQLGTPAPAALAACIKGLKSLDSMRDKLAAELVAQKVAIDAQAQRMLDNRAALRRQDGDWIFLFADFAAVGGKAPEDFAALAELRITRHQQDEAARQRTEAAARELAQAQADVQRKPAPVLASQAPAAIKPEADDGIRMTLGQINGRLAPISVSAAGLAELGFQPVATERAAKLYREADFPAMCRAIASHATAAALPALRAA
;
A
#
# COMPACT_ATOMS: atom_id res chain seq x y z
N MET A 1 -22.97 24.70 20.64
CA MET A 1 -23.89 23.93 19.78
C MET A 1 -24.25 24.81 18.60
N ALA A 2 -24.49 24.25 17.42
CA ALA A 2 -24.92 25.01 16.25
C ALA A 2 -26.16 24.38 15.59
N TRP A 3 -26.74 25.07 14.61
CA TRP A 3 -27.90 24.62 13.85
C TRP A 3 -27.64 24.84 12.35
N GLU A 4 -28.02 23.85 11.54
CA GLU A 4 -27.96 23.89 10.07
C GLU A 4 -29.30 23.41 9.51
N HIS A 5 -29.82 24.13 8.52
CA HIS A 5 -31.11 23.84 7.92
C HIS A 5 -31.02 23.70 6.40
N LYS A 6 -31.75 22.72 5.85
CA LYS A 6 -31.92 22.49 4.41
C LYS A 6 -33.39 22.28 4.04
N SER A 7 -33.71 22.52 2.78
CA SER A 7 -34.98 22.03 2.22
C SER A 7 -34.93 20.51 2.09
N LEU A 8 -36.02 19.82 2.48
CA LEU A 8 -36.12 18.37 2.40
C LEU A 8 -36.29 17.92 0.95
N ASN A 9 -35.25 17.32 0.38
CA ASN A 9 -35.28 16.67 -0.92
C ASN A 9 -35.32 15.14 -0.78
N GLN A 10 -35.52 14.43 -1.89
CA GLN A 10 -35.61 12.97 -1.88
C GLN A 10 -34.38 12.28 -1.28
N ARG A 11 -33.17 12.79 -1.56
CA ARG A 11 -31.90 12.23 -1.04
C ARG A 11 -31.80 12.36 0.48
N LEU A 12 -32.21 13.49 1.04
CA LEU A 12 -32.28 13.70 2.49
C LEU A 12 -33.42 12.89 3.11
N ARG A 13 -34.55 12.75 2.44
CA ARG A 13 -35.67 11.91 2.88
C ARG A 13 -35.28 10.43 2.99
N GLU A 14 -34.47 9.93 2.06
CA GLU A 14 -33.96 8.54 2.09
C GLU A 14 -32.91 8.35 3.18
N ALA A 15 -32.00 9.32 3.37
CA ALA A 15 -30.94 9.24 4.36
C ALA A 15 -31.44 9.44 5.81
N MET A 16 -32.43 10.31 6.03
CA MET A 16 -32.90 10.69 7.36
C MET A 16 -34.07 9.82 7.82
N HIS A 17 -33.84 8.53 8.08
CA HIS A 17 -34.84 7.64 8.65
C HIS A 17 -34.93 7.76 10.19
N GLU A 18 -35.91 7.09 10.79
CA GLU A 18 -36.02 7.03 12.25
C GLU A 18 -34.74 6.44 12.87
N GLY A 19 -34.20 7.11 13.88
CA GLY A 19 -32.93 6.75 14.52
C GLY A 19 -31.67 7.17 13.77
N CYS A 20 -31.78 7.86 12.63
CA CYS A 20 -30.61 8.37 11.92
C CYS A 20 -29.81 9.37 12.77
N THR A 21 -28.52 9.40 12.51
CA THR A 21 -27.55 10.32 13.09
C THR A 21 -26.96 11.17 11.97
N GLY A 22 -26.17 12.17 12.34
CA GLY A 22 -25.40 12.93 11.35
C GLY A 22 -24.41 12.08 10.55
N ALA A 23 -24.05 10.87 11.00
CA ALA A 23 -23.15 9.96 10.28
C ALA A 23 -23.83 9.33 9.03
N ASP A 24 -25.16 9.23 9.05
CA ASP A 24 -25.99 8.66 7.97
C ASP A 24 -26.30 9.69 6.87
N LEU A 25 -26.01 10.96 7.13
CA LEU A 25 -26.19 12.01 6.14
C LEU A 25 -25.24 11.81 4.95
N PRO A 26 -25.68 12.19 3.75
CA PRO A 26 -24.79 12.19 2.59
C PRO A 26 -23.50 13.00 2.83
N ARG A 27 -22.39 12.54 2.24
CA ARG A 27 -21.02 13.00 2.57
C ARG A 27 -20.84 14.52 2.47
N ASP A 28 -21.44 15.17 1.49
CA ASP A 28 -21.41 16.62 1.31
C ASP A 28 -21.98 17.39 2.51
N TYR A 29 -23.08 16.91 3.10
CA TYR A 29 -23.62 17.50 4.32
C TYR A 29 -22.74 17.22 5.53
N ARG A 30 -22.18 16.00 5.64
CA ARG A 30 -21.20 15.68 6.70
C ARG A 30 -19.98 16.60 6.64
N VAL A 31 -19.45 16.85 5.44
CA VAL A 31 -18.32 17.76 5.22
C VAL A 31 -18.68 19.19 5.61
N GLN A 32 -19.85 19.69 5.21
CA GLN A 32 -20.32 21.02 5.58
C GLN A 32 -20.38 21.17 7.11
N MET A 33 -20.98 20.18 7.77
CA MET A 33 -21.20 20.16 9.22
C MET A 33 -19.89 20.02 10.00
N GLU A 34 -18.98 19.16 9.55
CA GLU A 34 -17.65 19.02 10.16
C GLU A 34 -16.86 20.33 10.06
N HIS A 35 -16.89 20.98 8.89
CA HIS A 35 -16.24 22.26 8.71
C HIS A 35 -16.85 23.34 9.63
N GLN A 36 -18.18 23.40 9.73
CA GLN A 36 -18.86 24.31 10.65
C GLN A 36 -18.48 24.04 12.11
N ALA A 37 -18.39 22.78 12.52
CA ALA A 37 -17.96 22.40 13.87
C ALA A 37 -16.51 22.80 14.13
N MET A 38 -15.62 22.61 13.16
CA MET A 38 -14.20 22.96 13.24
C MET A 38 -14.01 24.48 13.42
N VAL A 39 -14.69 25.31 12.62
CA VAL A 39 -14.52 26.78 12.65
C VAL A 39 -15.22 27.41 13.86
N SER A 40 -16.39 26.90 14.24
CA SER A 40 -17.16 27.48 15.36
C SER A 40 -16.78 26.93 16.74
N GLY A 41 -16.06 25.81 16.81
CA GLY A 41 -15.83 25.08 18.06
C GLY A 41 -17.06 24.36 18.60
N ALA A 42 -18.13 24.21 17.81
CA ALA A 42 -19.33 23.50 18.23
C ALA A 42 -19.07 22.00 18.42
N THR A 43 -19.50 21.45 19.57
CA THR A 43 -19.35 20.02 19.89
C THR A 43 -20.46 19.13 19.33
N ARG A 44 -21.61 19.73 18.95
CA ARG A 44 -22.73 19.09 18.26
C ARG A 44 -23.48 20.13 17.42
N ILE A 45 -24.06 19.69 16.32
CA ILE A 45 -24.87 20.52 15.43
C ILE A 45 -26.19 19.80 15.15
N LEU A 46 -27.30 20.52 15.30
CA LEU A 46 -28.62 20.02 14.90
C LEU A 46 -28.78 20.23 13.39
N PHE A 47 -28.90 19.15 12.64
CA PHE A 47 -29.24 19.21 11.22
C PHE A 47 -30.75 19.05 11.06
N THR A 48 -31.41 19.99 10.38
CA THR A 48 -32.85 19.94 10.11
C THR A 48 -33.09 20.00 8.61
N ALA A 49 -33.98 19.15 8.10
CA ALA A 49 -34.47 19.21 6.73
C ALA A 49 -36.00 19.30 6.74
N SER A 50 -36.57 20.31 6.09
CA SER A 50 -38.03 20.49 6.06
C SER A 50 -38.57 20.84 4.67
N GLN A 51 -39.80 20.42 4.42
CA GLN A 51 -40.60 20.81 3.26
C GLN A 51 -41.80 21.63 3.71
N TRP A 52 -42.08 22.72 2.99
CA TRP A 52 -43.18 23.65 3.23
C TRP A 52 -44.01 23.76 1.95
N ASP A 53 -45.31 24.02 2.07
CA ASP A 53 -46.17 24.35 0.93
C ASP A 53 -46.08 25.83 0.55
N GLU A 54 -46.82 26.22 -0.50
CA GLU A 54 -46.85 27.58 -1.02
C GLU A 54 -47.45 28.59 -0.02
N ASP A 55 -48.30 28.12 0.90
CA ASP A 55 -48.95 28.91 1.95
C ASP A 55 -48.08 29.04 3.21
N GLY A 56 -46.90 28.41 3.23
CA GLY A 56 -45.96 28.44 4.35
C GLY A 56 -46.36 27.50 5.49
N ALA A 57 -47.19 26.49 5.25
CA ALA A 57 -47.45 25.42 6.19
C ALA A 57 -46.42 24.30 6.06
N LEU A 58 -45.99 23.77 7.21
CA LEU A 58 -45.01 22.69 7.28
C LEU A 58 -45.63 21.38 6.81
N ILE A 59 -45.09 20.81 5.74
CA ILE A 59 -45.51 19.49 5.22
C ILE A 59 -44.78 18.38 5.97
N GLU A 60 -43.46 18.49 6.07
CA GLU A 60 -42.59 17.44 6.62
C GLU A 60 -41.33 18.07 7.21
N ALA A 61 -40.91 17.63 8.39
CA ALA A 61 -39.63 17.99 8.98
C ALA A 61 -38.93 16.75 9.54
N ARG A 62 -37.63 16.65 9.28
CA ARG A 62 -36.74 15.62 9.82
C ARG A 62 -35.54 16.28 10.45
N HIS A 63 -34.98 15.67 11.49
CA HIS A 63 -33.79 16.19 12.14
C HIS A 63 -32.92 15.06 12.67
N CYS A 64 -31.62 15.30 12.74
CA CYS A 64 -30.68 14.43 13.42
C CYS A 64 -29.56 15.26 14.04
N TRP A 65 -28.85 14.67 14.99
CA TRP A 65 -27.67 15.29 15.59
C TRP A 65 -26.41 14.84 14.87
N TYR A 66 -25.61 15.80 14.45
CA TYR A 66 -24.24 15.59 14.03
C TYR A 66 -23.28 15.80 15.20
N THR A 67 -22.35 14.88 15.37
CA THR A 67 -21.23 14.96 16.31
C THR A 67 -19.93 14.96 15.50
N PRO A 68 -18.96 15.82 15.82
CA PRO A 68 -17.72 15.91 15.07
C PRO A 68 -17.02 14.57 14.91
N ASP A 69 -16.58 14.32 13.68
CA ASP A 69 -15.87 13.14 13.21
C ASP A 69 -14.38 13.51 13.05
N PRO A 70 -13.49 13.09 13.97
CA PRO A 70 -12.08 13.44 13.93
C PRO A 70 -11.37 13.01 12.64
N GLU A 71 -11.78 11.88 12.04
CA GLU A 71 -11.20 11.37 10.80
C GLU A 71 -11.61 12.26 9.62
N LEU A 72 -12.90 12.60 9.52
CA LEU A 72 -13.37 13.52 8.49
C LEU A 72 -12.75 14.92 8.65
N ARG A 73 -12.56 15.39 9.89
CA ARG A 73 -11.86 16.66 10.16
C ARG A 73 -10.44 16.64 9.64
N ALA A 74 -9.69 15.57 9.90
CA ALA A 74 -8.31 15.44 9.41
C ALA A 74 -8.25 15.49 7.88
N GLN A 75 -9.20 14.82 7.19
CA GLN A 75 -9.31 14.88 5.73
C GLN A 75 -9.58 16.31 5.23
N LEU A 76 -10.47 17.07 5.90
CA LEU A 76 -10.77 18.44 5.53
C LEU A 76 -9.58 19.38 5.71
N VAL A 77 -8.88 19.28 6.83
CA VAL A 77 -7.68 20.08 7.10
C VAL A 77 -6.59 19.78 6.07
N ALA A 78 -6.33 18.51 5.77
CA ALA A 78 -5.37 18.12 4.74
C ALA A 78 -5.76 18.68 3.35
N GLY A 79 -7.05 18.62 3.01
CA GLY A 79 -7.57 19.22 1.78
C GLY A 79 -7.36 20.73 1.70
N TRP A 80 -7.58 21.46 2.80
CA TRP A 80 -7.32 22.91 2.85
C TRP A 80 -5.84 23.25 2.68
N VAL A 81 -4.93 22.46 3.28
CA VAL A 81 -3.49 22.65 3.12
C VAL A 81 -3.04 22.48 1.66
N GLU A 82 -3.56 21.47 0.94
CA GLU A 82 -3.28 21.33 -0.50
C GLU A 82 -3.94 22.46 -1.30
N PHE A 83 -5.18 22.85 -0.96
CA PHE A 83 -5.87 23.94 -1.64
C PHE A 83 -5.11 25.27 -1.51
N GLU A 84 -4.55 25.58 -0.34
CA GLU A 84 -3.71 26.77 -0.15
C GLU A 84 -2.47 26.75 -1.05
N LYS A 85 -1.82 25.59 -1.22
CA LYS A 85 -0.69 25.43 -2.15
C LYS A 85 -1.14 25.62 -3.60
N ASP A 86 -2.27 25.04 -3.97
CA ASP A 86 -2.83 25.17 -5.31
C ASP A 86 -3.19 26.63 -5.63
N VAL A 87 -3.82 27.34 -4.69
CA VAL A 87 -4.13 28.77 -4.81
C VAL A 87 -2.85 29.60 -4.95
N ALA A 88 -1.81 29.30 -4.16
CA ALA A 88 -0.53 30.00 -4.25
C ALA A 88 0.20 29.75 -5.59
N ALA A 89 0.02 28.57 -6.18
CA ALA A 89 0.59 28.19 -7.47
C ALA A 89 -0.29 28.59 -8.66
N TYR A 90 -1.55 28.97 -8.44
CA TYR A 90 -2.52 29.23 -9.50
C TYR A 90 -2.19 30.52 -10.24
N VAL A 91 -1.99 30.40 -11.56
CA VAL A 91 -1.89 31.52 -12.48
C VAL A 91 -3.21 31.61 -13.24
N PRO A 92 -4.01 32.68 -13.05
CA PRO A 92 -5.26 32.85 -13.76
C PRO A 92 -5.04 32.83 -15.27
N THR A 93 -5.63 31.84 -15.93
CA THR A 93 -5.77 31.80 -17.38
C THR A 93 -7.13 32.33 -17.76
N GLU A 94 -7.17 33.15 -18.81
CA GLU A 94 -8.42 33.68 -19.35
C GLU A 94 -9.35 32.52 -19.70
N ALA A 95 -10.60 32.57 -19.23
CA ALA A 95 -11.58 31.51 -19.47
C ALA A 95 -11.73 31.33 -20.99
N ALA A 96 -11.32 30.15 -21.48
CA ALA A 96 -11.43 29.84 -22.89
C ALA A 96 -12.90 29.98 -23.29
N ALA A 97 -13.14 30.72 -24.39
CA ALA A 97 -14.45 30.80 -24.99
C ALA A 97 -15.01 29.38 -25.20
N PRO A 98 -16.33 29.17 -25.14
CA PRO A 98 -16.92 27.86 -25.41
C PRO A 98 -16.34 27.30 -26.70
N VAL A 99 -15.87 26.06 -26.66
CA VAL A 99 -15.23 25.39 -27.79
C VAL A 99 -16.26 25.18 -28.89
N VAL A 100 -16.38 26.19 -29.73
CA VAL A 100 -17.23 26.21 -30.91
C VAL A 100 -16.28 26.38 -32.06
N ALA A 101 -16.24 25.38 -32.95
CA ALA A 101 -15.40 25.46 -34.14
C ALA A 101 -15.67 26.80 -34.84
N ALA A 102 -14.60 27.53 -35.14
CA ALA A 102 -14.71 28.79 -35.86
C ALA A 102 -15.52 28.58 -37.14
N PRO A 103 -16.37 29.54 -37.55
CA PRO A 103 -17.09 29.44 -38.81
C PRO A 103 -16.10 29.13 -39.93
N VAL A 104 -16.23 27.94 -40.50
CA VAL A 104 -15.42 27.54 -41.65
C VAL A 104 -15.88 28.42 -42.82
N GLU A 105 -15.00 29.29 -43.34
CA GLU A 105 -15.28 29.99 -44.58
C GLU A 105 -15.64 28.95 -45.64
N SER A 106 -16.90 28.97 -46.09
CA SER A 106 -17.41 27.96 -47.00
C SER A 106 -16.63 28.03 -48.32
N LEU A 107 -16.08 26.90 -48.75
CA LEU A 107 -15.56 26.78 -50.11
C LEU A 107 -16.65 27.20 -51.10
N PRO A 108 -16.29 27.88 -52.21
CA PRO A 108 -17.28 28.30 -53.20
C PRO A 108 -18.02 27.07 -53.75
N ALA A 109 -19.30 27.24 -54.10
CA ALA A 109 -20.04 26.14 -54.72
C ALA A 109 -19.37 25.71 -56.03
N VAL A 110 -19.21 24.40 -56.27
CA VAL A 110 -18.63 23.89 -57.51
C VAL A 110 -19.68 24.05 -58.62
N VAL A 111 -19.33 24.78 -59.68
CA VAL A 111 -20.19 25.03 -60.85
C VAL A 111 -19.47 24.56 -62.10
N VAL A 112 -20.12 23.65 -62.81
CA VAL A 112 -19.70 23.17 -64.12
C VAL A 112 -20.90 23.26 -65.06
N GLN A 113 -20.76 24.06 -66.12
CA GLN A 113 -21.73 24.23 -67.19
C GLN A 113 -21.10 23.77 -68.50
N VAL A 114 -21.89 23.07 -69.31
CA VAL A 114 -21.47 22.62 -70.63
C VAL A 114 -22.33 23.39 -71.64
N ASP A 115 -21.73 24.34 -72.36
CA ASP A 115 -22.45 25.06 -73.41
C ASP A 115 -22.54 24.19 -74.67
N GLY A 116 -23.60 24.36 -75.47
CA GLY A 116 -23.84 23.60 -76.72
C GLY A 116 -22.78 23.78 -77.82
N VAL A 117 -21.75 24.59 -77.55
CA VAL A 117 -20.48 24.65 -78.25
C VAL A 117 -19.46 24.01 -77.32
N LEU A 118 -18.79 22.92 -77.74
CA LEU A 118 -17.74 22.10 -77.07
C LEU A 118 -16.75 22.84 -76.10
N ALA A 119 -17.26 23.54 -75.11
CA ALA A 119 -16.53 24.41 -74.20
C ALA A 119 -17.16 24.28 -72.83
N VAL A 120 -16.41 23.70 -71.91
CA VAL A 120 -16.77 23.63 -70.49
C VAL A 120 -16.57 25.02 -69.89
N ARG A 121 -17.65 25.66 -69.43
CA ARG A 121 -17.58 26.89 -68.62
C ARG A 121 -17.84 26.54 -67.16
N GLY A 122 -16.96 26.94 -66.26
CA GLY A 122 -17.10 26.60 -64.84
C GLY A 122 -16.11 27.33 -63.95
N ASN A 123 -16.26 27.17 -62.64
CA ASN A 123 -15.43 27.85 -61.63
C ASN A 123 -14.34 26.96 -61.02
N LEU A 124 -14.03 25.80 -61.63
CA LEU A 124 -13.04 24.83 -61.15
C LEU A 124 -11.66 25.44 -60.78
N PRO A 125 -11.08 26.37 -61.57
CA PRO A 125 -9.82 27.02 -61.19
C PRO A 125 -9.94 27.84 -59.89
N ALA A 126 -10.98 28.67 -59.79
CA ALA A 126 -11.22 29.50 -58.60
C ALA A 126 -11.54 28.65 -57.36
N PHE A 127 -12.27 27.54 -57.54
CA PHE A 127 -12.49 26.55 -56.48
C PHE A 127 -11.17 25.92 -56.03
N GLY A 128 -10.30 25.55 -56.98
CA GLY A 128 -8.98 24.99 -56.68
C GLY A 128 -8.10 25.94 -55.88
N ASP A 129 -8.10 27.22 -56.21
CA ASP A 129 -7.34 28.25 -55.47
C ASP A 129 -7.90 28.43 -54.06
N ALA A 130 -9.24 28.49 -53.92
CA ALA A 130 -9.90 28.55 -52.63
C ALA A 130 -9.60 27.30 -51.77
N LEU A 131 -9.61 26.10 -52.35
CA LEU A 131 -9.28 24.86 -51.66
C LEU A 131 -7.82 24.85 -51.17
N ARG A 132 -6.86 25.29 -51.99
CA ARG A 132 -5.46 25.40 -51.58
C ARG A 132 -5.26 26.42 -50.47
N ALA A 133 -5.91 27.58 -50.57
CA ALA A 133 -5.87 28.62 -49.54
C ALA A 133 -6.53 28.16 -48.23
N PHE A 134 -7.56 27.32 -48.32
CA PHE A 134 -8.20 26.69 -47.16
C PHE A 134 -7.24 25.72 -46.46
N ILE A 135 -6.62 24.82 -47.22
CA ILE A 135 -5.66 23.83 -46.68
C ILE A 135 -4.46 24.51 -46.04
N ALA A 136 -3.95 25.60 -46.63
CA ALA A 136 -2.81 26.35 -46.09
C ALA A 136 -3.08 27.02 -44.73
N ARG A 137 -4.35 27.25 -44.37
CA ARG A 137 -4.77 27.85 -43.09
C ARG A 137 -5.01 26.82 -41.99
N MET A 138 -5.04 25.53 -42.32
CA MET A 138 -5.29 24.47 -41.33
C MET A 138 -4.12 24.33 -40.34
N PRO A 139 -4.38 24.19 -39.03
CA PRO A 139 -3.32 24.04 -38.04
C PRO A 139 -2.54 22.74 -38.28
N ALA A 140 -1.22 22.89 -38.44
CA ALA A 140 -0.32 21.76 -38.68
C ALA A 140 -0.14 20.87 -37.44
N ARG A 141 -0.39 21.42 -36.24
CA ARG A 141 -0.27 20.70 -34.96
C ARG A 141 -1.25 21.27 -33.93
N PRO A 142 -2.48 20.75 -33.85
CA PRO A 142 -3.47 21.18 -32.86
C PRO A 142 -3.01 20.87 -31.43
N GLU A 143 -3.14 21.85 -30.55
CA GLU A 143 -2.71 21.78 -29.15
C GLU A 143 -3.85 21.96 -28.14
N THR A 144 -4.86 22.74 -28.53
CA THR A 144 -5.96 23.16 -27.67
C THR A 144 -7.27 22.47 -28.08
N ASP A 145 -8.22 22.39 -27.16
CA ASP A 145 -9.55 21.84 -27.46
C ASP A 145 -10.24 22.59 -28.62
N GLN A 146 -10.01 23.90 -28.72
CA GLN A 146 -10.47 24.73 -29.84
C GLN A 146 -9.81 24.34 -31.16
N GLU A 147 -8.48 24.22 -31.21
CA GLU A 147 -7.79 23.82 -32.43
C GLU A 147 -8.16 22.41 -32.89
N PHE A 148 -8.45 21.50 -31.96
CA PHE A 148 -8.98 20.18 -32.29
C PHE A 148 -10.40 20.26 -32.88
N ALA A 149 -11.25 21.12 -32.33
CA ALA A 149 -12.60 21.34 -32.87
C ALA A 149 -12.55 21.98 -34.26
N ASP A 150 -11.67 22.94 -34.48
CA ASP A 150 -11.44 23.60 -35.77
C ASP A 150 -10.90 22.61 -36.81
N ALA A 151 -9.94 21.77 -36.44
CA ALA A 151 -9.40 20.72 -37.32
C ALA A 151 -10.48 19.68 -37.69
N ASP A 152 -11.31 19.26 -36.73
CA ASP A 152 -12.44 18.34 -36.98
C ASP A 152 -13.48 18.99 -37.92
N ALA A 153 -13.74 20.30 -37.78
CA ALA A 153 -14.61 21.04 -38.69
C ALA A 153 -14.01 21.17 -40.10
N ALA A 154 -12.70 21.44 -40.21
CA ALA A 154 -11.99 21.50 -41.47
C ALA A 154 -12.02 20.15 -42.22
N CYS A 155 -11.88 19.03 -41.52
CA CYS A 155 -12.05 17.69 -42.11
C CYS A 155 -13.46 17.47 -42.69
N LYS A 156 -14.50 17.96 -42.01
CA LYS A 156 -15.88 17.91 -42.54
C LYS A 156 -16.05 18.77 -43.79
N ALA A 157 -15.43 19.96 -43.81
CA ALA A 157 -15.46 20.84 -44.97
C ALA A 157 -14.76 20.23 -46.20
N LEU A 158 -13.59 19.59 -46.01
CA LEU A 158 -12.91 18.86 -47.08
C LEU A 158 -13.76 17.70 -47.60
N LYS A 159 -14.47 16.98 -46.73
CA LYS A 159 -15.40 15.93 -47.15
C LYS A 159 -16.57 16.48 -47.98
N ALA A 160 -17.12 17.63 -47.60
CA ALA A 160 -18.17 18.29 -48.37
C ALA A 160 -17.64 18.76 -49.75
N ALA A 161 -16.40 19.25 -49.80
CA ALA A 161 -15.71 19.60 -51.06
C ALA A 161 -15.58 18.38 -52.00
N GLU A 162 -15.17 17.22 -51.46
CA GLU A 162 -15.11 15.96 -52.21
C GLU A 162 -16.49 15.60 -52.81
N GLN A 163 -17.57 15.72 -52.03
CA GLN A 163 -18.94 15.42 -52.47
C GLN A 163 -19.47 16.41 -53.53
N ALA A 164 -19.12 17.69 -53.39
CA ALA A 164 -19.49 18.72 -54.36
C ALA A 164 -18.80 18.49 -55.71
N LEU A 165 -17.52 18.09 -55.69
CA LEU A 165 -16.76 17.71 -56.88
C LEU A 165 -17.37 16.48 -57.58
N ASP A 166 -17.77 15.45 -56.82
CA ASP A 166 -18.44 14.25 -57.36
C ASP A 166 -19.77 14.58 -58.03
N THR A 167 -20.56 15.45 -57.39
CA THR A 167 -21.86 15.88 -57.93
C THR A 167 -21.68 16.68 -59.23
N ALA A 168 -20.68 17.57 -59.26
CA ALA A 168 -20.38 18.38 -60.44
C ALA A 168 -19.87 17.53 -61.62
N GLU A 169 -19.01 16.54 -61.37
CA GLU A 169 -18.54 15.61 -62.39
C GLU A 169 -19.70 14.79 -62.98
N ALA A 170 -20.55 14.20 -62.13
CA ALA A 170 -21.70 13.42 -62.58
C ALA A 170 -22.67 14.24 -63.44
N GLY A 171 -22.94 15.50 -63.04
CA GLY A 171 -23.81 16.41 -63.80
C GLY A 171 -23.25 16.78 -65.17
N ALA A 172 -21.94 17.03 -65.26
CA ALA A 172 -21.28 17.37 -66.53
C ALA A 172 -21.20 16.17 -67.49
N LEU A 173 -20.98 14.95 -66.97
CA LEU A 173 -20.95 13.71 -67.76
C LEU A 173 -22.28 13.38 -68.42
N ALA A 174 -23.38 13.80 -67.83
CA ALA A 174 -24.71 13.61 -68.40
C ALA A 174 -24.96 14.45 -69.66
N GLN A 175 -24.14 15.48 -69.92
CA GLN A 175 -24.41 16.46 -70.97
C GLN A 175 -23.58 16.28 -72.25
N ILE A 176 -22.30 15.87 -72.21
CA ILE A 176 -21.43 15.68 -73.41
C ILE A 176 -20.36 14.57 -73.21
N SER A 177 -19.94 13.92 -74.30
CA SER A 177 -18.96 12.80 -74.33
C SER A 177 -17.48 13.21 -74.24
N ASP A 178 -17.12 14.45 -74.57
CA ASP A 178 -15.72 14.94 -74.60
C ASP A 178 -15.48 15.96 -73.46
N VAL A 179 -15.05 15.45 -72.30
CA VAL A 179 -14.88 16.24 -71.06
C VAL A 179 -13.57 15.91 -70.31
N GLU A 180 -12.56 15.43 -71.03
CA GLU A 180 -11.39 14.79 -70.42
C GLU A 180 -10.55 15.73 -69.53
N ALA A 181 -10.34 16.98 -69.95
CA ALA A 181 -9.59 17.97 -69.17
C ALA A 181 -10.29 18.32 -67.83
N MET A 182 -11.62 18.39 -67.84
CA MET A 182 -12.42 18.62 -66.63
C MET A 182 -12.32 17.42 -65.68
N ARG A 183 -12.44 16.19 -66.18
CA ARG A 183 -12.32 14.97 -65.36
C ARG A 183 -10.96 14.94 -64.64
N ARG A 184 -9.87 15.28 -65.34
CA ARG A 184 -8.54 15.37 -64.73
C ARG A 184 -8.49 16.43 -63.61
N ALA A 185 -8.99 17.64 -63.87
CA ALA A 185 -9.01 18.71 -62.87
C ALA A 185 -9.86 18.34 -61.62
N VAL A 186 -11.03 17.73 -61.82
CA VAL A 186 -11.86 17.24 -60.71
C VAL A 186 -11.14 16.13 -59.93
N ALA A 187 -10.54 15.17 -60.63
CA ALA A 187 -9.79 14.08 -60.00
C ALA A 187 -8.62 14.61 -59.14
N ASP A 188 -7.86 15.58 -59.64
CA ASP A 188 -6.74 16.20 -58.91
C ASP A 188 -7.21 16.93 -57.66
N LEU A 189 -8.28 17.73 -57.76
CA LEU A 189 -8.85 18.46 -56.63
C LEU A 189 -9.46 17.52 -55.59
N LYS A 190 -10.12 16.46 -56.03
CA LYS A 190 -10.66 15.41 -55.14
C LYS A 190 -9.52 14.68 -54.43
N ALA A 191 -8.46 14.33 -55.14
CA ALA A 191 -7.27 13.70 -54.56
C ALA A 191 -6.61 14.61 -53.51
N LEU A 192 -6.48 15.91 -53.80
CA LEU A 192 -5.98 16.89 -52.86
C LEU A 192 -6.86 16.97 -51.60
N ALA A 193 -8.16 17.19 -51.74
CA ALA A 193 -9.08 17.29 -50.60
C ALA A 193 -9.09 16.01 -49.74
N ARG A 194 -9.15 14.84 -50.39
CA ARG A 194 -9.14 13.54 -49.72
C ARG A 194 -7.83 13.27 -48.99
N SER A 195 -6.69 13.50 -49.64
CA SER A 195 -5.39 13.25 -49.03
C SER A 195 -5.16 14.15 -47.82
N THR A 196 -5.49 15.45 -47.92
CA THR A 196 -5.42 16.37 -46.80
C THR A 196 -6.35 15.96 -45.67
N ARG A 197 -7.62 15.64 -45.95
CA ARG A 197 -8.57 15.20 -44.92
C ARG A 197 -8.05 13.99 -44.16
N LEU A 198 -7.61 12.94 -44.87
CA LEU A 198 -7.09 11.73 -44.23
C LEU A 198 -5.81 11.98 -43.42
N ALA A 199 -4.94 12.88 -43.88
CA ALA A 199 -3.75 13.28 -43.14
C ALA A 199 -4.12 14.04 -41.86
N THR A 200 -5.04 15.00 -41.94
CA THR A 200 -5.51 15.78 -40.79
C THR A 200 -6.28 14.91 -39.79
N GLU A 201 -7.16 14.01 -40.23
CA GLU A 201 -7.87 13.06 -39.34
C GLU A 201 -6.87 12.20 -38.54
N LYS A 202 -5.83 11.67 -39.21
CA LYS A 202 -4.77 10.91 -38.53
C LYS A 202 -3.97 11.76 -37.56
N LEU A 203 -3.65 12.99 -37.96
CA LEU A 203 -2.90 13.93 -37.13
C LEU A 203 -3.66 14.31 -35.87
N VAL A 204 -4.95 14.66 -36.00
CA VAL A 204 -5.84 14.98 -34.88
C VAL A 204 -5.94 13.79 -33.92
N ALA A 205 -6.14 12.58 -34.44
CA ALA A 205 -6.20 11.38 -33.60
C ALA A 205 -4.88 11.14 -32.85
N ALA A 206 -3.74 11.26 -33.53
CA ALA A 206 -2.42 11.06 -32.94
C ALA A 206 -2.10 12.12 -31.87
N GLU A 207 -2.35 13.40 -32.14
CA GLU A 207 -2.10 14.49 -31.19
C GLU A 207 -3.04 14.41 -29.97
N LYS A 208 -4.34 14.06 -30.15
CA LYS A 208 -5.25 13.86 -29.01
C LYS A 208 -4.74 12.78 -28.05
N GLU A 209 -4.29 11.63 -28.57
CA GLU A 209 -3.72 10.57 -27.73
C GLU A 209 -2.37 10.99 -27.13
N ALA A 210 -1.48 11.62 -27.89
CA ALA A 210 -0.19 12.09 -27.39
C ALA A 210 -0.33 13.10 -26.23
N ARG A 211 -1.30 14.03 -26.35
CA ARG A 211 -1.61 15.03 -25.31
C ARG A 211 -2.23 14.36 -24.08
N ARG A 212 -3.16 13.42 -24.27
CA ARG A 212 -3.73 12.63 -23.17
C ARG A 212 -2.63 11.90 -22.40
N GLU A 213 -1.74 11.20 -23.09
CA GLU A 213 -0.62 10.52 -22.46
C GLU A 213 0.33 11.50 -21.74
N ALA A 214 0.58 12.67 -22.33
CA ALA A 214 1.43 13.70 -21.71
C ALA A 214 0.83 14.18 -20.38
N LEU A 215 -0.48 14.42 -20.32
CA LEU A 215 -1.18 14.78 -19.08
C LEU A 215 -1.04 13.70 -18.00
N VAL A 216 -1.26 12.43 -18.36
CA VAL A 216 -1.09 11.31 -17.43
C VAL A 216 0.36 11.19 -16.97
N ARG A 217 1.33 11.33 -17.88
CA ARG A 217 2.76 11.31 -17.53
C ARG A 217 3.13 12.44 -16.58
N HIS A 218 2.66 13.66 -16.81
CA HIS A 218 2.92 14.79 -15.92
C HIS A 218 2.36 14.55 -14.52
N ALA A 219 1.11 14.07 -14.41
CA ALA A 219 0.53 13.71 -13.12
C ALA A 219 1.30 12.58 -12.42
N ALA A 220 1.75 11.57 -13.16
CA ALA A 220 2.54 10.46 -12.62
C ALA A 220 3.91 10.92 -12.11
N VAL A 221 4.59 11.83 -12.81
CA VAL A 221 5.85 12.43 -12.37
C VAL A 221 5.65 13.24 -11.10
N ALA A 222 4.60 14.06 -11.03
CA ALA A 222 4.28 14.83 -9.83
C ALA A 222 3.99 13.95 -8.61
N LEU A 223 3.28 12.83 -8.82
CA LEU A 223 3.01 11.86 -7.76
C LEU A 223 4.28 11.14 -7.30
N ALA A 224 5.13 10.70 -8.24
CA ALA A 224 6.39 10.04 -7.92
C ALA A 224 7.34 10.97 -7.13
N GLU A 225 7.38 12.25 -7.48
CA GLU A 225 8.13 13.26 -6.74
C GLU A 225 7.59 13.45 -5.31
N HIS A 226 6.26 13.46 -5.13
CA HIS A 226 5.64 13.52 -3.80
C HIS A 226 6.00 12.30 -2.94
N VAL A 227 5.93 11.09 -3.50
CA VAL A 227 6.36 9.86 -2.82
C VAL A 227 7.83 9.92 -2.44
N ARG A 228 8.69 10.44 -3.33
CA ARG A 228 10.12 10.62 -3.05
C ARG A 228 10.33 11.54 -1.85
N GLN A 229 9.60 12.65 -1.76
CA GLN A 229 9.67 13.59 -0.65
C GLN A 229 9.21 12.95 0.67
N ALA A 230 8.10 12.20 0.66
CA ALA A 230 7.65 11.44 1.83
C ALA A 230 8.68 10.39 2.27
N ASN A 231 9.31 9.70 1.31
CA ASN A 231 10.34 8.70 1.59
C ASN A 231 11.62 9.29 2.20
N VAL A 232 11.98 10.54 1.89
CA VAL A 232 13.07 11.24 2.57
C VAL A 232 12.75 11.36 4.07
N GLN A 233 11.53 11.78 4.43
CA GLN A 233 11.11 11.90 5.83
C GLN A 233 11.09 10.54 6.54
N LEU A 234 10.54 9.51 5.90
CA LEU A 234 10.53 8.16 6.45
C LEU A 234 11.94 7.63 6.70
N HIS A 235 12.86 7.87 5.78
CA HIS A 235 14.25 7.45 5.91
C HIS A 235 14.94 8.11 7.11
N VAL A 236 14.76 9.43 7.30
CA VAL A 236 15.34 10.18 8.43
C VAL A 236 14.93 9.57 9.77
N HIS A 237 13.71 9.08 9.89
CA HIS A 237 13.21 8.48 11.13
C HIS A 237 13.39 6.96 11.23
N GLY A 238 13.94 6.32 10.19
CA GLY A 238 14.07 4.86 10.11
C GLY A 238 12.70 4.16 10.02
N ALA A 239 11.72 4.80 9.39
CA ALA A 239 10.34 4.34 9.25
C ALA A 239 10.08 3.62 7.91
N GLY A 240 11.12 3.08 7.26
CA GLY A 240 10.99 2.34 6.01
C GLY A 240 10.81 3.24 4.78
N GLN A 241 10.05 2.75 3.79
CA GLN A 241 9.77 3.44 2.53
C GLN A 241 8.40 3.05 1.97
N LEU A 242 7.79 3.96 1.22
CA LEU A 242 6.58 3.78 0.44
C LEU A 242 6.90 3.43 -1.01
N GLY A 243 6.06 2.58 -1.60
CA GLY A 243 6.07 2.34 -3.04
C GLY A 243 5.42 3.49 -3.81
N THR A 244 5.87 3.71 -5.04
CA THR A 244 5.19 4.65 -5.94
C THR A 244 3.95 3.98 -6.55
N PRO A 245 2.75 4.59 -6.47
CA PRO A 245 1.55 4.04 -7.10
C PRO A 245 1.71 3.89 -8.61
N ALA A 246 1.06 2.87 -9.18
CA ALA A 246 1.11 2.64 -10.62
C ALA A 246 0.35 3.75 -11.38
N PRO A 247 0.88 4.26 -12.51
CA PRO A 247 0.22 5.30 -13.31
C PRO A 247 -1.16 4.90 -13.89
N ALA A 248 -1.51 3.61 -13.87
CA ALA A 248 -2.75 3.10 -14.43
C ALA A 248 -4.00 3.72 -13.79
N ALA A 249 -3.96 4.06 -12.49
CA ALA A 249 -5.07 4.72 -11.81
C ALA A 249 -5.34 6.13 -12.38
N LEU A 250 -4.28 6.88 -12.67
CA LEU A 250 -4.36 8.21 -13.29
C LEU A 250 -4.92 8.12 -14.72
N ALA A 251 -4.49 7.13 -15.51
CA ALA A 251 -5.05 6.91 -16.85
C ALA A 251 -6.54 6.52 -16.80
N ALA A 252 -6.93 5.71 -15.83
CA ALA A 252 -8.32 5.27 -15.67
C ALA A 252 -9.26 6.43 -15.31
N CYS A 253 -8.83 7.40 -14.51
CA CYS A 253 -9.68 8.49 -14.04
C CYS A 253 -10.18 9.42 -15.16
N ILE A 254 -9.43 9.52 -16.25
CA ILE A 254 -9.79 10.35 -17.42
C ILE A 254 -10.48 9.57 -18.55
N LYS A 255 -10.74 8.28 -18.35
CA LYS A 255 -11.36 7.43 -19.37
C LYS A 255 -12.73 7.98 -19.76
N GLY A 256 -12.95 8.18 -21.06
CA GLY A 256 -14.22 8.65 -21.61
C GLY A 256 -14.37 10.17 -21.66
N LEU A 257 -13.43 10.94 -21.12
CA LEU A 257 -13.40 12.39 -21.27
C LEU A 257 -12.99 12.79 -22.70
N LYS A 258 -13.60 13.86 -23.20
CA LYS A 258 -13.42 14.32 -24.60
C LYS A 258 -12.61 15.60 -24.74
N SER A 259 -12.63 16.47 -23.72
CA SER A 259 -11.83 17.72 -23.70
C SER A 259 -10.58 17.55 -22.83
N LEU A 260 -9.48 18.17 -23.23
CA LEU A 260 -8.25 18.25 -22.44
C LEU A 260 -8.48 18.95 -21.10
N ASP A 261 -9.33 19.97 -21.04
CA ASP A 261 -9.61 20.69 -19.79
C ASP A 261 -10.26 19.78 -18.74
N SER A 262 -11.36 19.10 -19.10
CA SER A 262 -11.97 18.10 -18.22
C SER A 262 -10.97 17.01 -17.76
N MET A 263 -10.02 16.61 -18.62
CA MET A 263 -8.98 15.65 -18.24
C MET A 263 -8.02 16.24 -17.21
N ARG A 264 -7.61 17.50 -17.38
CA ARG A 264 -6.74 18.22 -16.42
C ARG A 264 -7.42 18.33 -15.06
N ASP A 265 -8.68 18.76 -15.02
CA ASP A 265 -9.43 18.92 -13.76
C ASP A 265 -9.57 17.58 -13.03
N LYS A 266 -9.90 16.52 -13.76
CA LYS A 266 -10.08 15.18 -13.18
C LYS A 266 -8.76 14.60 -12.68
N LEU A 267 -7.66 14.80 -13.42
CA LEU A 267 -6.31 14.39 -12.99
C LEU A 267 -5.85 15.19 -11.76
N ALA A 268 -6.11 16.49 -11.70
CA ALA A 268 -5.74 17.32 -10.56
C ALA A 268 -6.43 16.83 -9.28
N ALA A 269 -7.75 16.60 -9.34
CA ALA A 269 -8.51 16.05 -8.21
C ALA A 269 -8.01 14.67 -7.77
N GLU A 270 -7.74 13.77 -8.72
CA GLU A 270 -7.19 12.43 -8.40
C GLU A 270 -5.77 12.52 -7.82
N LEU A 271 -4.92 13.40 -8.36
CA LEU A 271 -3.56 13.60 -7.87
C LEU A 271 -3.56 14.08 -6.41
N VAL A 272 -4.43 15.02 -6.05
CA VAL A 272 -4.59 15.47 -4.66
C VAL A 272 -5.06 14.31 -3.77
N ALA A 273 -6.05 13.53 -4.20
CA ALA A 273 -6.53 12.37 -3.43
C ALA A 273 -5.42 11.34 -3.17
N GLN A 274 -4.59 11.05 -4.18
CA GLN A 274 -3.45 10.13 -4.05
C GLN A 274 -2.36 10.69 -3.12
N LYS A 275 -2.04 11.98 -3.20
CA LYS A 275 -1.08 12.64 -2.30
C LYS A 275 -1.53 12.57 -0.84
N VAL A 276 -2.81 12.88 -0.56
CA VAL A 276 -3.38 12.78 0.78
C VAL A 276 -3.29 11.35 1.32
N ALA A 277 -3.54 10.33 0.48
CA ALA A 277 -3.39 8.94 0.89
C ALA A 277 -1.93 8.57 1.20
N ILE A 278 -0.97 9.05 0.41
CA ILE A 278 0.46 8.87 0.65
C ILE A 278 0.87 9.52 1.97
N ASP A 279 0.45 10.76 2.22
CA ASP A 279 0.78 11.49 3.44
C ASP A 279 0.20 10.81 4.68
N ALA A 280 -1.05 10.35 4.60
CA ALA A 280 -1.68 9.59 5.68
C ALA A 280 -0.95 8.27 5.97
N GLN A 281 -0.49 7.57 4.92
CA GLN A 281 0.29 6.33 5.09
C GLN A 281 1.68 6.62 5.66
N ALA A 282 2.36 7.67 5.18
CA ALA A 282 3.67 8.09 5.69
C ALA A 282 3.58 8.45 7.17
N GLN A 283 2.59 9.27 7.55
CA GLN A 283 2.38 9.68 8.93
C GLN A 283 2.15 8.47 9.84
N ARG A 284 1.32 7.52 9.41
CA ARG A 284 1.07 6.28 10.17
C ARG A 284 2.35 5.47 10.40
N MET A 285 3.21 5.37 9.39
CA MET A 285 4.51 4.70 9.52
C MET A 285 5.45 5.45 10.49
N LEU A 286 5.45 6.79 10.45
CA LEU A 286 6.22 7.61 11.39
C LEU A 286 5.73 7.41 12.84
N ASP A 287 4.41 7.45 13.07
CA ASP A 287 3.82 7.28 14.39
C ASP A 287 4.11 5.88 14.95
N ASN A 288 3.92 4.84 14.14
CA ASN A 288 4.25 3.46 14.53
C ASN A 288 5.74 3.29 14.81
N ARG A 289 6.61 3.94 14.01
CA ARG A 289 8.06 3.93 14.26
C ARG A 289 8.42 4.64 15.57
N ALA A 290 7.73 5.74 15.88
CA ALA A 290 7.91 6.48 17.11
C ALA A 290 7.45 5.67 18.33
N ALA A 291 6.37 4.90 18.22
CA ALA A 291 5.85 4.03 19.29
C ALA A 291 6.82 2.92 19.72
N LEU A 292 7.79 2.56 18.88
CA LEU A 292 8.87 1.63 19.23
C LEU A 292 9.99 2.26 20.08
N ARG A 293 10.03 3.59 20.19
CA ARG A 293 10.96 4.30 21.08
C ARG A 293 10.31 4.46 22.45
N ARG A 294 10.73 3.62 23.39
CA ARG A 294 10.22 3.58 24.77
C ARG A 294 11.31 4.04 25.74
N GLN A 295 10.95 4.16 27.02
CA GLN A 295 11.90 4.55 28.08
C GLN A 295 13.07 3.57 28.22
N ASP A 296 12.85 2.30 27.91
CA ASP A 296 13.84 1.21 28.00
C ASP A 296 14.66 1.01 26.71
N GLY A 297 14.39 1.77 25.66
CA GLY A 297 15.18 1.78 24.42
C GLY A 297 14.37 1.85 23.14
N ASP A 298 15.07 1.66 22.02
CA ASP A 298 14.46 1.60 20.68
C ASP A 298 14.31 0.14 20.23
N TRP A 299 13.06 -0.31 20.15
CA TRP A 299 12.71 -1.71 19.85
C TRP A 299 12.68 -2.05 18.35
N ILE A 300 13.13 -1.14 17.48
CA ILE A 300 13.12 -1.32 16.01
C ILE A 300 13.86 -2.58 15.53
N PHE A 301 14.86 -3.06 16.27
CA PHE A 301 15.61 -4.27 15.91
C PHE A 301 14.75 -5.55 15.89
N LEU A 302 13.59 -5.55 16.57
CA LEU A 302 12.61 -6.64 16.52
C LEU A 302 11.73 -6.62 15.24
N PHE A 303 11.92 -5.62 14.37
CA PHE A 303 11.10 -5.33 13.20
C PHE A 303 11.94 -5.22 11.94
N ALA A 304 12.67 -6.28 11.59
CA ALA A 304 13.34 -6.37 10.28
C ALA A 304 12.35 -6.23 9.11
N ASP A 305 11.08 -6.58 9.33
CA ASP A 305 9.94 -6.47 8.43
C ASP A 305 9.15 -5.16 8.60
N PHE A 306 9.70 -4.11 9.22
CA PHE A 306 8.98 -2.86 9.48
C PHE A 306 8.32 -2.28 8.22
N ALA A 307 8.95 -2.40 7.05
CA ALA A 307 8.35 -1.94 5.79
C ALA A 307 6.98 -2.60 5.49
N ALA A 308 6.75 -3.85 5.93
CA ALA A 308 5.51 -4.57 5.73
C ALA A 308 4.47 -4.32 6.84
N VAL A 309 4.91 -4.09 8.08
CA VAL A 309 4.01 -3.98 9.24
C VAL A 309 3.81 -2.55 9.75
N GLY A 310 4.73 -1.64 9.44
CA GLY A 310 4.74 -0.26 9.94
C GLY A 310 3.58 0.59 9.42
N GLY A 311 2.95 0.21 8.31
CA GLY A 311 1.75 0.87 7.77
C GLY A 311 0.42 0.36 8.34
N LYS A 312 0.42 -0.60 9.29
CA LYS A 312 -0.80 -1.13 9.90
C LYS A 312 -1.52 -0.08 10.75
N ALA A 313 -2.80 -0.33 11.04
CA ALA A 313 -3.54 0.45 12.02
C ALA A 313 -2.75 0.59 13.34
N PRO A 314 -2.74 1.76 13.99
CA PRO A 314 -1.97 1.97 15.21
C PRO A 314 -2.24 0.92 16.28
N GLU A 315 -3.48 0.48 16.44
CA GLU A 315 -3.90 -0.52 17.41
C GLU A 315 -3.35 -1.91 17.07
N ASP A 316 -3.44 -2.31 15.80
CA ASP A 316 -2.89 -3.58 15.31
C ASP A 316 -1.36 -3.61 15.43
N PHE A 317 -0.71 -2.49 15.11
CA PHE A 317 0.73 -2.36 15.23
C PHE A 317 1.16 -2.38 16.70
N ALA A 318 0.44 -1.67 17.58
CA ALA A 318 0.70 -1.67 19.02
C ALA A 318 0.58 -3.08 19.60
N ALA A 319 -0.47 -3.83 19.23
CA ALA A 319 -0.64 -5.22 19.66
C ALA A 319 0.51 -6.12 19.20
N LEU A 320 0.95 -5.96 17.94
CA LEU A 320 2.11 -6.68 17.40
C LEU A 320 3.41 -6.29 18.14
N ALA A 321 3.57 -5.00 18.46
CA ALA A 321 4.70 -4.47 19.21
C ALA A 321 4.78 -5.05 20.62
N GLU A 322 3.69 -5.01 21.37
CA GLU A 322 3.64 -5.62 22.70
C GLU A 322 3.94 -7.12 22.65
N LEU A 323 3.40 -7.84 21.67
CA LEU A 323 3.65 -9.27 21.51
C LEU A 323 5.15 -9.57 21.30
N ARG A 324 5.80 -8.85 20.39
CA ARG A 324 7.23 -9.08 20.08
C ARG A 324 8.14 -8.66 21.22
N ILE A 325 7.87 -7.50 21.84
CA ILE A 325 8.66 -6.97 22.95
C ILE A 325 8.53 -7.89 24.17
N THR A 326 7.31 -8.26 24.55
CA THR A 326 7.06 -9.16 25.68
C THR A 326 7.77 -10.49 25.48
N ARG A 327 7.67 -11.08 24.28
CA ARG A 327 8.35 -12.34 23.96
C ARG A 327 9.87 -12.21 24.09
N HIS A 328 10.46 -11.15 23.56
CA HIS A 328 11.90 -10.91 23.67
C HIS A 328 12.35 -10.75 25.13
N GLN A 329 11.61 -9.98 25.93
CA GLN A 329 11.91 -9.81 27.35
C GLN A 329 11.80 -11.11 28.14
N GLN A 330 10.83 -11.97 27.83
CA GLN A 330 10.71 -13.30 28.43
C GLN A 330 11.89 -14.21 28.05
N ASP A 331 12.31 -14.21 26.79
CA ASP A 331 13.44 -14.99 26.30
C ASP A 331 14.76 -14.54 26.95
N GLU A 332 14.99 -13.23 27.08
CA GLU A 332 16.18 -12.68 27.73
C GLU A 332 16.19 -12.95 29.25
N ALA A 333 15.04 -12.82 29.92
CA ALA A 333 14.93 -13.18 31.33
C ALA A 333 15.19 -14.68 31.57
N ALA A 334 14.75 -15.55 30.66
CA ALA A 334 15.04 -16.97 30.72
C ALA A 334 16.55 -17.25 30.55
N ARG A 335 17.21 -16.62 29.58
CA ARG A 335 18.67 -16.72 29.37
C ARG A 335 19.44 -16.28 30.61
N GLN A 336 19.11 -15.13 31.18
CA GLN A 336 19.75 -14.62 32.39
C GLN A 336 19.56 -15.57 33.59
N ARG A 337 18.37 -16.16 33.77
CA ARG A 337 18.13 -17.16 34.82
C ARG A 337 18.98 -18.42 34.61
N THR A 338 19.10 -18.90 33.38
CA THR A 338 19.95 -20.07 33.08
C THR A 338 21.44 -19.78 33.30
N GLU A 339 21.91 -18.59 32.92
CA GLU A 339 23.30 -18.18 33.12
C GLU A 339 23.61 -17.95 34.60
N ALA A 340 22.70 -17.34 35.36
CA ALA A 340 22.84 -17.17 36.81
C ALA A 340 22.90 -18.52 37.53
N ALA A 341 21.99 -19.46 37.20
CA ALA A 341 22.02 -20.80 37.76
C ALA A 341 23.31 -21.56 37.43
N ALA A 342 23.81 -21.43 36.20
CA ALA A 342 25.09 -22.03 35.80
C ALA A 342 26.29 -21.43 36.57
N ARG A 343 26.28 -20.11 36.82
CA ARG A 343 27.31 -19.43 37.62
C ARG A 343 27.25 -19.84 39.10
N GLU A 344 26.06 -19.95 39.68
CA GLU A 344 25.87 -20.42 41.06
C GLU A 344 26.34 -21.87 41.22
N LEU A 345 26.01 -22.75 40.27
CA LEU A 345 26.52 -24.13 40.25
C LEU A 345 28.05 -24.18 40.16
N ALA A 346 28.65 -23.34 39.32
CA ALA A 346 30.11 -23.26 39.19
C ALA A 346 30.78 -22.71 40.45
N GLN A 347 30.19 -21.70 41.11
CA GLN A 347 30.68 -21.15 42.38
C GLN A 347 30.55 -22.16 43.52
N ALA A 348 29.42 -22.87 43.62
CA ALA A 348 29.22 -23.92 44.62
C ALA A 348 30.25 -25.07 44.43
N GLN A 349 30.56 -25.45 43.19
CA GLN A 349 31.60 -26.44 42.90
C GLN A 349 33.01 -25.92 43.26
N ALA A 350 33.30 -24.65 43.04
CA ALA A 350 34.57 -24.03 43.42
C ALA A 350 34.73 -23.91 44.95
N ASP A 351 33.67 -23.58 45.69
CA ASP A 351 33.70 -23.46 47.16
C ASP A 351 33.86 -24.82 47.86
N VAL A 352 33.35 -25.90 47.27
CA VAL A 352 33.65 -27.28 47.73
C VAL A 352 35.13 -27.63 47.53
N GLN A 353 35.79 -27.09 46.50
CA GLN A 353 37.23 -27.29 46.28
C GLN A 353 38.14 -26.33 47.10
N ARG A 354 37.60 -25.22 47.62
CA ARG A 354 38.37 -24.18 48.34
C ARG A 354 38.33 -24.30 49.86
N LYS A 355 37.50 -25.18 50.43
CA LYS A 355 37.59 -25.54 51.85
C LYS A 355 38.94 -26.25 52.10
N PRO A 356 39.82 -25.72 52.98
CA PRO A 356 41.10 -26.36 53.24
C PRO A 356 40.86 -27.74 53.86
N ALA A 357 41.49 -28.76 53.27
CA ALA A 357 41.68 -30.03 53.92
C ALA A 357 42.37 -29.80 55.29
N PRO A 358 41.84 -30.33 56.41
CA PRO A 358 42.60 -30.36 57.64
C PRO A 358 43.85 -31.22 57.41
N VAL A 359 45.00 -30.61 57.64
CA VAL A 359 46.32 -31.22 57.52
C VAL A 359 46.43 -32.39 58.50
N LEU A 360 46.99 -33.51 58.02
CA LEU A 360 47.14 -34.77 58.73
C LEU A 360 47.78 -34.61 60.13
N ALA A 361 47.12 -35.20 61.13
CA ALA A 361 47.79 -35.81 62.28
C ALA A 361 47.08 -37.13 62.61
N SER A 362 47.77 -38.24 62.30
CA SER A 362 47.74 -39.54 62.99
C SER A 362 46.37 -40.03 63.51
N GLN A 363 45.78 -41.03 62.83
CA GLN A 363 45.33 -42.32 63.42
C GLN A 363 44.40 -43.11 62.48
N ALA A 364 44.78 -44.37 62.22
CA ALA A 364 43.96 -45.59 62.03
C ALA A 364 42.86 -45.65 60.93
N PRO A 365 42.60 -46.83 60.34
CA PRO A 365 41.56 -47.02 59.32
C PRO A 365 40.17 -46.75 59.90
N ALA A 366 39.53 -45.67 59.45
CA ALA A 366 38.15 -45.35 59.82
C ALA A 366 37.18 -46.25 59.05
N ALA A 367 36.54 -47.14 59.80
CA ALA A 367 35.48 -48.02 59.36
C ALA A 367 34.35 -47.24 58.66
N ILE A 368 33.86 -47.83 57.57
CA ILE A 368 32.56 -47.50 56.97
C ILE A 368 31.52 -47.57 58.09
N LYS A 369 30.92 -46.44 58.47
CA LYS A 369 29.74 -46.46 59.35
C LYS A 369 28.61 -47.10 58.57
N PRO A 370 28.03 -48.22 59.01
CA PRO A 370 26.85 -48.77 58.36
C PRO A 370 25.69 -47.78 58.58
N GLU A 371 25.04 -47.38 57.49
CA GLU A 371 23.68 -46.84 57.56
C GLU A 371 22.78 -47.87 58.27
N ALA A 372 21.79 -47.36 59.03
CA ALA A 372 20.93 -48.20 59.86
C ALA A 372 20.34 -49.36 59.05
N ASP A 373 20.50 -50.58 59.56
CA ASP A 373 20.06 -51.81 58.88
C ASP A 373 18.52 -51.84 58.86
N ASP A 374 17.93 -51.62 57.69
CA ASP A 374 16.49 -51.62 57.44
C ASP A 374 15.89 -53.05 57.38
N GLY A 375 16.72 -54.08 57.54
CA GLY A 375 16.32 -55.49 57.48
C GLY A 375 16.08 -56.02 56.07
N ILE A 376 16.15 -55.17 55.03
CA ILE A 376 15.89 -55.56 53.65
C ILE A 376 17.18 -56.10 53.03
N ARG A 377 17.07 -57.20 52.29
CA ARG A 377 18.20 -57.91 51.67
C ARG A 377 17.98 -58.07 50.18
N MET A 378 19.06 -57.87 49.42
CA MET A 378 19.09 -58.07 47.97
C MET A 378 20.18 -59.07 47.59
N THR A 379 19.87 -59.91 46.61
CA THR A 379 20.82 -60.86 46.02
C THR A 379 21.76 -60.15 45.04
N LEU A 380 22.94 -60.75 44.79
CA LEU A 380 23.85 -60.27 43.74
C LEU A 380 23.18 -60.18 42.36
N GLY A 381 22.23 -61.07 42.05
CA GLY A 381 21.45 -61.04 40.81
C GLY A 381 20.58 -59.79 40.69
N GLN A 382 19.94 -59.36 41.78
CA GLN A 382 19.14 -58.12 41.82
C GLN A 382 20.01 -56.86 41.73
N ILE A 383 21.20 -56.87 42.36
CA ILE A 383 22.20 -55.80 42.22
C ILE A 383 22.61 -55.66 40.74
N ASN A 384 22.98 -56.77 40.10
CA ASN A 384 23.39 -56.76 38.69
C ASN A 384 22.24 -56.40 37.74
N GLY A 385 21.00 -56.77 38.07
CA GLY A 385 19.82 -56.32 37.33
C GLY A 385 19.64 -54.79 37.38
N ARG A 386 19.93 -54.15 38.52
CA ARG A 386 19.85 -52.69 38.67
C ARG A 386 21.05 -51.94 38.07
N LEU A 387 22.22 -52.58 37.99
CA LEU A 387 23.43 -52.00 37.39
C LEU A 387 23.54 -52.19 35.87
N ALA A 388 22.61 -52.94 35.27
CA ALA A 388 22.60 -53.23 33.84
C ALA A 388 22.77 -51.94 33.00
N PRO A 389 23.64 -51.96 31.97
CA PRO A 389 24.29 -53.12 31.33
C PRO A 389 25.58 -53.62 32.02
N ILE A 390 26.01 -53.00 33.13
CA ILE A 390 27.25 -53.35 33.83
C ILE A 390 26.95 -54.42 34.90
N SER A 391 27.85 -55.40 35.06
CA SER A 391 27.73 -56.41 36.12
C SER A 391 28.96 -56.42 37.03
N VAL A 392 28.74 -56.80 38.29
CA VAL A 392 29.78 -56.94 39.31
C VAL A 392 29.70 -58.33 39.96
N SER A 393 30.86 -58.88 40.32
CA SER A 393 30.96 -60.15 41.04
C SER A 393 30.97 -59.93 42.55
N ALA A 394 30.63 -60.96 43.32
CA ALA A 394 30.74 -60.88 44.79
C ALA A 394 32.17 -60.64 45.28
N ALA A 395 33.18 -61.07 44.52
CA ALA A 395 34.59 -60.80 44.83
C ALA A 395 34.92 -59.31 44.57
N GLY A 396 34.43 -58.74 43.47
CA GLY A 396 34.61 -57.32 43.16
C GLY A 396 33.93 -56.41 44.19
N LEU A 397 32.74 -56.75 44.66
CA LEU A 397 32.10 -56.02 45.76
C LEU A 397 32.89 -56.11 47.07
N ALA A 398 33.50 -57.26 47.36
CA ALA A 398 34.33 -57.44 48.54
C ALA A 398 35.62 -56.59 48.47
N GLU A 399 36.26 -56.49 47.31
CA GLU A 399 37.40 -55.59 47.07
C GLU A 399 37.03 -54.11 47.22
N LEU A 400 35.78 -53.75 46.86
CA LEU A 400 35.21 -52.43 47.08
C LEU A 400 34.74 -52.19 48.54
N GLY A 401 34.94 -53.17 49.43
CA GLY A 401 34.65 -53.05 50.86
C GLY A 401 33.25 -53.53 51.28
N PHE A 402 32.47 -54.15 50.38
CA PHE A 402 31.13 -54.64 50.66
C PHE A 402 31.11 -56.16 50.83
N GLN A 403 31.02 -56.61 52.08
CA GLN A 403 30.87 -58.03 52.41
C GLN A 403 29.40 -58.44 52.43
N PRO A 404 29.06 -59.68 52.01
CA PRO A 404 27.71 -60.18 52.12
C PRO A 404 27.31 -60.35 53.59
N VAL A 405 26.08 -59.95 53.92
CA VAL A 405 25.53 -60.01 55.29
C VAL A 405 24.98 -61.39 55.63
N ALA A 406 24.60 -62.17 54.62
CA ALA A 406 24.13 -63.55 54.76
C ALA A 406 24.35 -64.32 53.46
N THR A 407 24.30 -65.66 53.54
CA THR A 407 24.27 -66.54 52.37
C THR A 407 23.11 -67.50 52.51
N GLU A 408 22.20 -67.51 51.56
CA GLU A 408 21.03 -68.39 51.55
C GLU A 408 21.05 -69.24 50.27
N ARG A 409 21.13 -70.57 50.42
CA ARG A 409 21.17 -71.54 49.30
C ARG A 409 22.12 -71.12 48.16
N ALA A 410 23.36 -70.80 48.53
CA ALA A 410 24.46 -70.33 47.67
C ALA A 410 24.33 -68.89 47.10
N ALA A 411 23.22 -68.17 47.33
CA ALA A 411 23.09 -66.77 46.99
C ALA A 411 23.64 -65.87 48.11
N LYS A 412 24.58 -64.98 47.77
CA LYS A 412 25.10 -63.96 48.68
C LYS A 412 24.11 -62.79 48.76
N LEU A 413 23.75 -62.42 49.99
CA LEU A 413 22.80 -61.35 50.29
C LEU A 413 23.55 -60.12 50.80
N TYR A 414 23.13 -58.96 50.32
CA TYR A 414 23.66 -57.64 50.67
C TYR A 414 22.53 -56.77 51.20
N ARG A 415 22.85 -55.73 51.97
CA ARG A 415 21.83 -54.77 52.44
C ARG A 415 21.40 -53.91 51.27
N GLU A 416 20.09 -53.71 51.12
CA GLU A 416 19.59 -52.80 50.08
C GLU A 416 20.05 -51.36 50.32
N ALA A 417 20.11 -50.93 51.58
CA ALA A 417 20.64 -49.62 51.96
C ALA A 417 22.08 -49.37 51.50
N ASP A 418 22.91 -50.42 51.32
CA ASP A 418 24.29 -50.26 50.87
C ASP A 418 24.39 -50.03 49.35
N PHE A 419 23.31 -50.21 48.58
CA PHE A 419 23.33 -50.13 47.12
C PHE A 419 23.83 -48.76 46.58
N PRO A 420 23.37 -47.59 47.08
CA PRO A 420 23.93 -46.30 46.67
C PRO A 420 25.43 -46.16 46.98
N ALA A 421 25.90 -46.74 48.09
CA ALA A 421 27.32 -46.75 48.44
C ALA A 421 28.12 -47.66 47.50
N MET A 422 27.58 -48.82 47.11
CA MET A 422 28.16 -49.70 46.10
C MET A 422 28.29 -49.00 44.74
N CYS A 423 27.23 -48.32 44.27
CA CYS A 423 27.27 -47.55 43.02
C CYS A 423 28.36 -46.47 43.04
N ARG A 424 28.50 -45.72 44.15
CA ARG A 424 29.54 -44.71 44.30
C ARG A 424 30.94 -45.32 44.29
N ALA A 425 31.14 -46.45 44.95
CA ALA A 425 32.43 -47.14 44.96
C ALA A 425 32.82 -47.65 43.57
N ILE A 426 31.86 -48.24 42.82
CA ILE A 426 32.07 -48.69 41.43
C ILE A 426 32.42 -47.50 40.52
N ALA A 427 31.67 -46.41 40.60
CA ALA A 427 31.93 -45.21 39.80
C ALA A 427 33.31 -44.60 40.13
N SER A 428 33.66 -44.49 41.42
CA SER A 428 34.97 -44.00 41.85
C SER A 428 36.11 -44.88 41.36
N HIS A 429 35.93 -46.21 41.37
CA HIS A 429 36.94 -47.14 40.86
C HIS A 429 37.11 -47.00 39.34
N ALA A 430 36.01 -46.87 38.59
CA ALA A 430 36.07 -46.63 37.14
C ALA A 430 36.76 -45.30 36.79
N THR A 431 36.45 -44.22 37.53
CA THR A 431 37.13 -42.92 37.36
C THR A 431 38.62 -43.01 37.70
N ALA A 432 38.98 -43.72 38.77
CA ALA A 432 40.38 -43.92 39.15
C ALA A 432 41.16 -44.74 38.10
N ALA A 433 40.53 -45.76 37.51
CA ALA A 433 41.11 -46.57 36.44
C ALA A 433 41.30 -45.79 35.12
N ALA A 434 40.48 -44.77 34.86
CA ALA A 434 40.63 -43.90 33.69
C ALA A 434 41.76 -42.86 33.82
N LEU A 435 42.15 -42.52 35.05
CA LEU A 435 43.11 -41.44 35.33
C LEU A 435 44.52 -41.66 34.73
N PRO A 436 45.08 -42.88 34.70
CA PRO A 436 46.36 -43.15 34.03
C PRO A 436 46.28 -43.02 32.51
N ALA A 437 45.16 -43.39 31.88
CA ALA A 437 44.98 -43.31 30.42
C ALA A 437 44.84 -41.87 29.92
N LEU A 438 44.21 -40.99 30.72
CA LEU A 438 44.10 -39.55 30.45
C LEU A 438 45.40 -38.77 30.65
N ARG A 439 46.37 -39.34 31.38
CA ARG A 439 47.71 -38.74 31.60
C ARG A 439 48.75 -39.16 30.56
N ALA A 440 48.43 -40.16 29.74
CA ALA A 440 49.29 -40.69 28.68
C ALA A 440 48.85 -40.27 27.26
N ALA A 441 47.82 -39.42 27.13
CA ALA A 441 47.31 -38.87 25.88
C ALA A 441 47.79 -37.44 25.64
#